data_AF-A0A7S2EDR5-F1
#
_entry.id   AF-A0A7S2EDR5-F1
#
_cell.length_a   1.000
_cell.length_b   1.000
_cell.length_c   1.000
_cell.angle_alpha   90.00
_cell.angle_beta   90.00
_cell.angle_gamma   90.00
#
_symmetry.space_group_name_H-M   'P 1'
#
loop_
_entity.id
_entity.type
_entity.pdbx_description
1 polymer ?
#
loop_
_entity_poly.entity_id
_entity_poly.type
_entity_poly.pdbx_seq_one_letter_code
_entity_poly.pdbx_strand_id
1 'polypeptide(L)'
;VKLGGTWRMLFSSENDGTSIQRLDRAVSGYDGPTLMLIRASHHEDAGCHGVFGAYLTAKWKKGTEFSGDTDCFLFRLEPSCSGALNAKNKTGPRGGNYFRFNVSATGTAKGSLPTGGSLTNLRRARGVGAPLSPRRSRSFRGGAGGERGICMGGTETHPRLLVSEALDSVRAGSACTSYEDGELFHLTPDLAMSVRPGSGPATLDLECLEVWAPSSTEEALRAREKHREVIDATVLKAKKVDRAAFLGDLKSGLIESKMFAHREQMRGRDGGCALLDGEEDN
;
A
#
# COMPACT_ATOMS: atom_id res chain seq x y z
N VAL A 1 -7.50 -11.78 -27.50
CA VAL A 1 -8.49 -11.01 -26.69
C VAL A 1 -9.12 -9.92 -27.55
N LYS A 2 -10.44 -9.83 -27.67
CA LYS A 2 -11.10 -8.65 -28.26
C LYS A 2 -11.21 -7.58 -27.17
N LEU A 3 -10.36 -6.56 -27.21
CA LEU A 3 -10.38 -5.42 -26.29
C LEU A 3 -11.44 -4.35 -26.65
N GLY A 4 -12.22 -4.59 -27.71
CA GLY A 4 -13.31 -3.71 -28.12
C GLY A 4 -14.53 -3.84 -27.21
N GLY A 5 -15.21 -2.72 -26.97
CA GLY A 5 -16.41 -2.64 -26.14
C GLY A 5 -16.41 -1.42 -25.22
N THR A 6 -17.47 -1.30 -24.43
CA THR A 6 -17.55 -0.28 -23.36
C THR A 6 -16.71 -0.73 -22.17
N TRP A 7 -15.98 0.21 -21.58
CA TRP A 7 -15.21 0.00 -20.36
C TRP A 7 -15.76 0.86 -19.24
N ARG A 8 -15.77 0.32 -18.03
CA ARG A 8 -16.21 1.00 -16.82
C ARG A 8 -15.03 1.14 -15.87
N MET A 9 -14.79 2.35 -15.40
CA MET A 9 -13.79 2.63 -14.37
C MET A 9 -14.25 1.97 -13.05
N LEU A 10 -13.38 1.14 -12.48
CA LEU A 10 -13.56 0.55 -11.16
C LEU A 10 -12.97 1.45 -10.07
N PHE A 11 -11.83 2.09 -10.35
CA PHE A 11 -11.06 2.93 -9.43
C PHE A 11 -10.29 4.01 -10.20
N SER A 12 -10.18 5.20 -9.62
CA SER A 12 -9.21 6.23 -10.01
C SER A 12 -8.62 6.89 -8.77
N SER A 13 -7.30 7.02 -8.69
CA SER A 13 -6.64 7.68 -7.57
C SER A 13 -7.01 9.17 -7.45
N GLU A 14 -7.41 9.82 -8.54
CA GLU A 14 -7.86 11.22 -8.55
C GLU A 14 -9.24 11.38 -7.90
N ASN A 15 -10.17 10.46 -8.19
CA ASN A 15 -11.55 10.54 -7.71
C ASN A 15 -11.74 9.82 -6.36
N ASP A 16 -11.11 8.66 -6.21
CA ASP A 16 -11.26 7.77 -5.07
C ASP A 16 -10.13 7.96 -4.04
N GLY A 17 -9.08 8.73 -4.34
CA GLY A 17 -7.95 9.01 -3.45
C GLY A 17 -6.83 7.97 -3.47
N THR A 18 -5.70 8.28 -2.82
CA THR A 18 -4.42 7.54 -2.93
C THR A 18 -4.26 6.39 -1.91
N SER A 19 -5.35 5.75 -1.49
CA SER A 19 -5.29 4.65 -0.53
C SER A 19 -5.41 3.30 -1.22
N ILE A 20 -4.42 2.43 -1.01
CA ILE A 20 -4.46 1.05 -1.51
C ILE A 20 -5.64 0.25 -0.95
N GLN A 21 -6.14 0.61 0.23
CA GLN A 21 -7.35 0.01 0.80
C GLN A 21 -8.61 0.43 0.04
N ARG A 22 -8.64 1.64 -0.54
CA ARG A 22 -9.74 2.07 -1.41
C ARG A 22 -9.68 1.34 -2.74
N LEU A 23 -8.49 1.21 -3.33
CA LEU A 23 -8.29 0.38 -4.51
C LEU A 23 -8.75 -1.06 -4.26
N ASP A 24 -8.29 -1.68 -3.18
CA ASP A 24 -8.68 -3.04 -2.79
C ASP A 24 -10.19 -3.20 -2.71
N ARG A 25 -10.90 -2.28 -2.06
CA ARG A 25 -12.37 -2.31 -1.99
C ARG A 25 -13.04 -2.13 -3.36
N ALA A 26 -12.43 -1.34 -4.24
CA ALA A 26 -12.96 -1.05 -5.56
C ALA A 26 -12.84 -2.24 -6.52
N VAL A 27 -11.80 -3.06 -6.37
CA VAL A 27 -11.54 -4.25 -7.22
C VAL A 27 -11.96 -5.57 -6.57
N SER A 28 -12.11 -5.61 -5.25
CA SER A 28 -12.50 -6.83 -4.51
C SER A 28 -13.85 -7.37 -4.93
N GLY A 29 -13.88 -8.66 -5.29
CA GLY A 29 -15.11 -9.35 -5.71
C GLY A 29 -15.40 -9.23 -7.21
N TYR A 30 -14.56 -8.54 -7.97
CA TYR A 30 -14.62 -8.56 -9.42
C TYR A 30 -13.77 -9.71 -9.99
N ASP A 31 -14.43 -10.63 -10.68
CA ASP A 31 -13.84 -11.88 -11.19
C ASP A 31 -13.42 -11.80 -12.67
N GLY A 32 -13.63 -10.65 -13.32
CA GLY A 32 -13.29 -10.44 -14.72
C GLY A 32 -11.88 -9.88 -14.93
N PRO A 33 -11.47 -9.72 -16.20
CA PRO A 33 -10.20 -9.06 -16.51
C PRO A 33 -10.27 -7.57 -16.19
N THR A 34 -9.14 -6.98 -15.81
CA THR A 34 -9.00 -5.55 -15.54
C THR A 34 -7.86 -4.95 -16.33
N LEU A 35 -8.04 -3.71 -16.78
CA LEU A 35 -6.99 -2.88 -17.36
C LEU A 35 -6.53 -1.86 -16.30
N MET A 36 -5.25 -1.91 -15.94
CA MET A 36 -4.62 -0.96 -15.04
C MET A 36 -3.83 0.05 -15.86
N LEU A 37 -4.12 1.34 -15.67
CA LEU A 37 -3.45 2.46 -16.33
C LEU A 37 -2.69 3.28 -15.29
N ILE A 38 -1.42 3.56 -15.59
CA ILE A 38 -0.50 4.28 -14.72
C ILE A 38 0.01 5.48 -15.51
N ARG A 39 -0.14 6.66 -14.92
CA ARG A 39 0.58 7.86 -15.31
C ARG A 39 1.60 8.18 -14.23
N ALA A 40 2.85 8.31 -14.64
CA ALA A 40 3.96 8.57 -13.74
C ALA A 40 4.93 9.57 -14.35
N SER A 41 5.60 10.33 -13.48
CA SER A 41 6.64 11.28 -13.85
C SER A 41 7.96 10.93 -13.17
N HIS A 42 9.06 11.41 -13.74
CA HIS A 42 10.35 11.29 -13.08
C HIS A 42 10.47 12.33 -11.95
N HIS A 43 10.91 11.91 -10.77
CA HIS A 43 11.01 12.78 -9.57
C HIS A 43 11.92 14.00 -9.78
N GLU A 44 12.95 13.87 -10.61
CA GLU A 44 13.93 14.95 -10.86
C GLU A 44 13.60 15.79 -12.11
N ASP A 45 12.67 15.35 -12.96
CA ASP A 45 12.32 16.05 -14.19
C ASP A 45 10.81 16.00 -14.44
N ALA A 46 10.15 17.10 -14.07
CA ALA A 46 8.71 17.28 -14.23
C ALA A 46 8.24 17.25 -15.71
N GLY A 47 9.16 17.38 -16.68
CA GLY A 47 8.84 17.24 -18.10
C GLY A 47 8.76 15.79 -18.57
N CYS A 48 9.39 14.86 -17.85
CA CYS A 48 9.46 13.45 -18.22
C CYS A 48 8.28 12.68 -17.61
N HIS A 49 7.20 12.55 -18.37
CA HIS A 49 6.03 11.75 -18.03
C HIS A 49 5.88 10.55 -18.95
N GLY A 50 5.17 9.54 -18.48
CA GLY A 50 4.88 8.35 -19.25
C GLY A 50 3.58 7.72 -18.81
N VAL A 51 2.85 7.19 -19.79
CA VAL A 51 1.62 6.44 -19.59
C VAL A 51 1.88 5.00 -20.00
N PHE A 52 1.69 4.08 -19.07
CA PHE A 52 1.90 2.65 -19.24
C PHE A 52 0.98 1.90 -18.29
N GLY A 53 0.99 0.58 -18.32
CA GLY A 53 0.06 -0.18 -17.53
C GLY A 53 0.11 -1.66 -17.77
N ALA A 54 -0.96 -2.31 -17.38
CA ALA A 54 -1.09 -3.75 -17.47
C ALA A 54 -2.51 -4.19 -17.77
N TYR A 55 -2.64 -5.25 -18.53
CA TYR A 55 -3.85 -6.01 -18.65
C TYR A 55 -3.75 -7.26 -17.78
N LEU A 56 -4.74 -7.47 -16.93
CA LEU A 56 -4.82 -8.56 -15.97
C LEU A 56 -6.04 -9.41 -16.27
N THR A 57 -5.82 -10.72 -16.44
CA THR A 57 -6.91 -11.71 -16.55
C THR A 57 -7.33 -12.27 -15.21
N ALA A 58 -6.41 -12.30 -14.23
CA ALA A 58 -6.67 -12.84 -12.91
C ALA A 58 -7.45 -11.88 -12.00
N LYS A 59 -8.30 -12.47 -11.17
CA LYS A 59 -8.95 -11.80 -10.03
C LYS A 59 -7.90 -11.21 -9.08
N TRP A 60 -8.18 -10.00 -8.60
CA TRP A 60 -7.41 -9.37 -7.54
C TRP A 60 -7.58 -10.13 -6.23
N LYS A 61 -6.51 -10.79 -5.78
CA LYS A 61 -6.45 -11.53 -4.50
C LYS A 61 -5.27 -11.05 -3.68
N LYS A 62 -5.54 -10.64 -2.44
CA LYS A 62 -4.48 -10.30 -1.49
C LYS A 62 -3.64 -11.53 -1.18
N GLY A 63 -2.33 -11.39 -1.26
CA GLY A 63 -1.40 -12.44 -0.84
C GLY A 63 0.03 -12.18 -1.27
N THR A 64 0.92 -13.04 -0.81
CA THR A 64 2.33 -13.07 -1.20
C THR A 64 2.56 -13.91 -2.46
N GLU A 65 1.56 -14.64 -2.93
CA GLU A 65 1.65 -15.51 -4.10
C GLU A 65 1.38 -14.72 -5.39
N PHE A 66 2.05 -15.13 -6.47
CA PHE A 66 1.73 -14.64 -7.80
C PHE A 66 0.50 -15.38 -8.36
N SER A 67 -0.26 -14.66 -9.18
CA SER A 67 -1.44 -15.12 -9.92
C SER A 67 -1.39 -14.54 -11.34
N GLY A 68 -2.30 -14.97 -12.21
CA GLY A 68 -2.30 -14.60 -13.62
C GLY A 68 -1.88 -15.74 -14.53
N ASP A 69 -2.03 -15.49 -15.83
CA ASP A 69 -1.70 -16.41 -16.90
C ASP A 69 -0.94 -15.68 -18.02
N THR A 70 -0.73 -16.36 -19.14
CA THR A 70 -0.02 -15.84 -20.31
C THR A 70 -0.82 -14.79 -21.09
N ASP A 71 -2.10 -14.58 -20.77
CA ASP A 71 -2.91 -13.53 -21.40
C ASP A 71 -2.71 -12.18 -20.68
N CYS A 72 -2.05 -12.17 -19.52
CA CYS A 72 -1.54 -10.93 -18.92
C CYS A 72 -0.44 -10.33 -19.80
N PHE A 73 -0.48 -9.01 -19.99
CA PHE A 73 0.57 -8.27 -20.69
C PHE A 73 0.77 -6.90 -20.07
N LEU A 74 1.98 -6.39 -20.21
CA LEU A 74 2.29 -5.00 -19.87
C LEU A 74 2.23 -4.18 -21.15
N PHE A 75 1.89 -2.90 -21.04
CA PHE A 75 1.89 -2.02 -22.20
C PHE A 75 2.39 -0.64 -21.85
N ARG A 76 2.85 0.08 -22.87
CA ARG A 76 3.23 1.49 -22.82
C ARG A 76 2.44 2.24 -23.88
N LEU A 77 1.99 3.45 -23.59
CA LEU A 77 1.26 4.33 -24.52
C LEU A 77 2.09 5.57 -24.90
N GLU A 78 2.74 6.20 -23.93
CA GLU A 78 3.59 7.40 -24.10
C GLU A 78 5.04 7.12 -23.64
N PRO A 79 6.07 7.82 -24.17
CA PRO A 79 6.00 9.03 -25.02
C PRO A 79 6.01 8.86 -26.55
N SER A 80 6.28 7.68 -27.14
CA SER A 80 6.37 7.62 -28.62
C SER A 80 6.18 6.26 -29.32
N CYS A 81 5.78 5.20 -28.63
CA CYS A 81 5.32 3.99 -29.33
C CYS A 81 4.48 3.13 -28.41
N SER A 82 3.21 2.89 -28.81
CA SER A 82 2.35 1.93 -28.13
C SER A 82 2.93 0.52 -28.32
N GLY A 83 3.54 -0.02 -27.27
CA GLY A 83 4.12 -1.35 -27.26
C GLY A 83 3.45 -2.21 -26.21
N ALA A 84 3.19 -3.47 -26.54
CA ALA A 84 2.80 -4.49 -25.58
C ALA A 84 3.98 -5.43 -25.35
N LEU A 85 4.19 -5.80 -24.09
CA LEU A 85 5.18 -6.77 -23.65
C LEU A 85 4.39 -7.98 -23.17
N ASN A 86 4.34 -9.01 -24.01
CA ASN A 86 3.54 -10.20 -23.72
C ASN A 86 4.18 -11.02 -22.61
N ALA A 87 3.35 -11.74 -21.86
CA ALA A 87 3.84 -12.74 -20.93
C ALA A 87 4.63 -13.82 -21.68
N LYS A 88 5.82 -14.14 -21.17
CA LYS A 88 6.62 -15.27 -21.65
C LYS A 88 5.92 -16.57 -21.23
N ASN A 89 5.96 -17.57 -22.11
CA ASN A 89 5.56 -18.93 -21.76
C ASN A 89 6.37 -19.41 -20.56
N LYS A 90 5.76 -20.21 -19.68
CA LYS A 90 6.38 -20.71 -18.45
C LYS A 90 7.71 -21.41 -18.76
N THR A 91 8.83 -20.74 -18.51
CA THR A 91 10.15 -21.36 -18.57
C THR A 91 10.60 -21.73 -17.15
N GLY A 92 10.03 -22.80 -16.60
CA GLY A 92 10.51 -23.39 -15.34
C GLY A 92 9.43 -23.96 -14.41
N PRO A 93 9.84 -24.75 -13.39
CA PRO A 93 8.94 -25.43 -12.45
C PRO A 93 8.26 -24.48 -11.44
N ARG A 94 8.78 -23.27 -11.26
CA ARG A 94 8.14 -22.18 -10.50
C ARG A 94 7.51 -21.26 -11.53
N GLY A 95 6.18 -21.26 -11.62
CA GLY A 95 5.40 -20.59 -12.67
C GLY A 95 5.72 -19.10 -12.85
N GLY A 96 5.21 -18.51 -13.95
CA GLY A 96 5.46 -17.10 -14.28
C GLY A 96 4.95 -16.14 -13.20
N ASN A 97 5.78 -15.16 -12.85
CA ASN A 97 5.47 -14.12 -11.86
C ASN A 97 4.62 -13.03 -12.53
N TYR A 98 3.38 -13.34 -12.90
CA TYR A 98 2.59 -12.44 -13.74
C TYR A 98 2.04 -11.24 -12.96
N PHE A 99 1.33 -11.49 -11.87
CA PHE A 99 0.68 -10.45 -11.06
C PHE A 99 0.63 -10.85 -9.58
N ARG A 100 0.93 -9.90 -8.68
CA ARG A 100 0.82 -10.08 -7.23
C ARG A 100 0.23 -8.82 -6.62
N PHE A 101 -0.71 -9.01 -5.70
CA PHE A 101 -1.28 -7.93 -4.90
C PHE A 101 -1.01 -8.16 -3.41
N ASN A 102 0.08 -7.56 -2.92
CA ASN A 102 0.60 -7.79 -1.57
C ASN A 102 0.44 -6.52 -0.72
N VAL A 103 -0.66 -6.42 0.01
CA VAL A 103 -1.01 -5.24 0.82
C VAL A 103 -1.12 -5.61 2.29
N SER A 104 -0.78 -4.67 3.19
CA SER A 104 -0.96 -4.87 4.62
C SER A 104 -2.43 -5.08 4.96
N ALA A 105 -2.70 -6.06 5.83
CA ALA A 105 -4.00 -6.16 6.47
C ALA A 105 -4.15 -4.97 7.43
N THR A 106 -5.12 -4.09 7.17
CA THR A 106 -5.52 -3.07 8.15
C THR A 106 -6.22 -3.76 9.33
N GLY A 107 -5.54 -3.85 10.48
CA GLY A 107 -6.20 -3.88 11.78
C GLY A 107 -6.99 -5.13 12.17
N THR A 108 -6.33 -6.29 12.24
CA THR A 108 -6.51 -7.17 13.41
C THR A 108 -5.14 -7.40 14.00
N ALA A 109 -4.73 -6.51 14.90
CA ALA A 109 -3.81 -6.91 15.94
C ALA A 109 -4.55 -7.96 16.80
N LYS A 110 -4.57 -9.22 16.34
CA LYS A 110 -4.67 -10.31 17.31
C LYS A 110 -3.43 -10.16 18.16
N GLY A 111 -3.62 -9.87 19.44
CA GLY A 111 -2.55 -9.71 20.40
C GLY A 111 -1.67 -10.95 20.45
N SER A 112 -0.62 -10.97 19.64
CA SER A 112 0.62 -11.62 20.01
C SER A 112 1.52 -10.52 20.52
N LEU A 113 1.58 -10.39 21.85
CA LEU A 113 2.71 -9.72 22.48
C LEU A 113 4.01 -10.31 21.87
N PRO A 114 5.00 -9.50 21.49
CA PRO A 114 6.34 -10.02 21.28
C PRO A 114 6.88 -10.46 22.64
N THR A 115 6.74 -11.75 22.94
CA THR A 115 7.50 -12.40 24.00
C THR A 115 8.98 -12.41 23.57
N GLY A 116 9.83 -11.76 24.36
CA GLY A 116 11.27 -11.98 24.34
C GLY A 116 12.09 -11.05 23.44
N GLY A 117 12.30 -9.81 23.90
CA GLY A 117 13.34 -8.91 23.39
C GLY A 117 13.84 -8.02 24.52
N SER A 118 14.96 -8.41 25.12
CA SER A 118 15.62 -7.77 26.27
C SER A 118 15.68 -6.24 26.17
N LEU A 119 15.15 -5.55 27.19
CA LEU A 119 15.24 -4.11 27.40
C LEU A 119 16.63 -3.70 27.92
N THR A 120 17.64 -3.84 27.08
CA THR A 120 18.95 -3.23 27.32
C THR A 120 19.43 -2.61 26.03
N ASN A 121 19.12 -1.32 25.86
CA ASN A 121 19.98 -0.29 25.24
C ASN A 121 19.14 0.94 24.89
N LEU A 122 18.76 1.72 25.91
CA LEU A 122 18.40 3.12 25.73
C LEU A 122 19.43 3.97 26.49
N ARG A 123 20.57 4.24 25.85
CA ARG A 123 21.48 5.30 26.26
C ARG A 123 21.74 6.26 25.11
N ARG A 124 21.24 7.48 25.32
CA ARG A 124 21.95 8.77 25.14
C ARG A 124 22.25 9.21 23.70
N ALA A 125 21.45 10.17 23.22
CA ALA A 125 21.96 11.34 22.51
C ALA A 125 20.95 12.50 22.59
N ARG A 126 21.20 13.45 23.50
CA ARG A 126 20.75 14.84 23.38
C ARG A 126 21.73 15.52 22.42
N GLY A 127 21.23 16.13 21.35
CA GLY A 127 22.01 16.88 20.37
C GLY A 127 21.11 17.91 19.69
N VAL A 128 21.55 19.16 19.74
CA VAL A 128 20.87 20.41 19.35
C VAL A 128 20.81 20.57 17.82
N GLY A 129 19.69 21.10 17.30
CA GLY A 129 19.61 21.93 16.09
C GLY A 129 20.03 21.34 14.73
N ALA A 130 19.04 21.00 13.88
CA ALA A 130 19.23 20.92 12.42
C ALA A 130 17.89 21.19 11.69
N PRO A 131 17.91 21.85 10.51
CA PRO A 131 16.72 22.36 9.84
C PRO A 131 15.88 21.25 9.19
N LEU A 132 14.56 21.50 9.12
CA LEU A 132 13.58 20.68 8.42
C LEU A 132 13.97 20.53 6.94
N SER A 133 14.31 19.30 6.55
CA SER A 133 14.48 18.89 5.15
C SER A 133 13.26 18.06 4.70
N PRO A 134 12.90 18.08 3.40
CA PRO A 134 11.67 17.49 2.89
C PRO A 134 11.69 15.96 3.02
N ARG A 135 10.50 15.40 3.27
CA ARG A 135 10.23 13.98 3.48
C ARG A 135 10.85 13.12 2.38
N ARG A 136 12.00 12.51 2.65
CA ARG A 136 12.48 11.34 1.89
C ARG A 136 11.49 10.20 2.10
N SER A 137 10.96 9.67 1.00
CA SER A 137 10.27 8.38 0.96
C SER A 137 11.18 7.35 1.63
N ARG A 138 10.71 6.77 2.75
CA ARG A 138 11.48 5.75 3.47
C ARG A 138 11.43 4.48 2.64
N SER A 139 12.51 4.18 1.93
CA SER A 139 12.74 2.84 1.40
C SER A 139 12.79 1.85 2.57
N PHE A 140 11.68 1.16 2.81
CA PHE A 140 11.59 0.13 3.84
C PHE A 140 12.41 -1.08 3.37
N ARG A 141 13.56 -1.34 4.01
CA ARG A 141 14.33 -2.57 3.77
C ARG A 141 13.56 -3.77 4.29
N GLY A 142 13.62 -4.86 3.52
CA GLY A 142 12.76 -6.03 3.62
C GLY A 142 12.82 -6.79 4.94
N GLY A 143 11.63 -7.05 5.49
CA GLY A 143 11.36 -8.26 6.25
C GLY A 143 10.98 -9.41 5.31
N ALA A 144 10.84 -10.62 5.84
CA ALA A 144 10.61 -11.88 5.10
C ALA A 144 9.31 -11.98 4.24
N GLY A 145 8.58 -10.87 4.04
CA GLY A 145 7.53 -10.76 3.04
C GLY A 145 8.04 -9.82 1.95
N GLY A 146 8.09 -10.28 0.70
CA GLY A 146 8.57 -9.52 -0.46
C GLY A 146 7.90 -8.14 -0.62
N GLU A 147 8.26 -7.43 -1.70
CA GLU A 147 7.81 -6.05 -1.90
C GLU A 147 6.28 -5.89 -1.76
N ARG A 148 5.87 -4.80 -1.10
CA ARG A 148 4.47 -4.49 -0.83
C ARG A 148 3.91 -3.53 -1.87
N GLY A 149 2.67 -3.77 -2.26
CA GLY A 149 1.97 -3.06 -3.30
C GLY A 149 1.50 -3.99 -4.41
N ILE A 150 1.49 -3.47 -5.64
CA ILE A 150 1.07 -4.18 -6.84
C ILE A 150 2.33 -4.52 -7.63
N CYS A 151 2.61 -5.80 -7.83
CA CYS A 151 3.80 -6.24 -8.55
C CYS A 151 3.41 -6.99 -9.82
N MET A 152 4.16 -6.76 -10.90
CA MET A 152 4.06 -7.55 -12.12
C MET A 152 5.42 -7.86 -12.70
N GLY A 153 5.61 -9.11 -13.10
CA GLY A 153 6.83 -9.57 -13.73
C GLY A 153 8.01 -9.62 -12.78
N GLY A 154 9.13 -10.11 -13.31
CA GLY A 154 10.43 -10.10 -12.65
C GLY A 154 10.60 -11.25 -11.66
N THR A 155 11.34 -10.99 -10.59
CA THR A 155 11.53 -11.93 -9.48
C THR A 155 10.77 -11.45 -8.25
N GLU A 156 10.72 -12.27 -7.20
CA GLU A 156 10.07 -11.88 -5.94
C GLU A 156 10.69 -10.63 -5.29
N THR A 157 11.96 -10.36 -5.59
CA THR A 157 12.74 -9.25 -5.04
C THR A 157 12.94 -8.10 -6.02
N HIS A 158 12.80 -8.36 -7.32
CA HIS A 158 13.01 -7.38 -8.38
C HIS A 158 11.88 -7.52 -9.40
N PRO A 159 10.68 -7.02 -9.08
CA PRO A 159 9.58 -7.02 -10.03
C PRO A 159 9.88 -6.07 -11.19
N ARG A 160 9.30 -6.36 -12.36
CA ARG A 160 9.43 -5.47 -13.52
C ARG A 160 8.65 -4.18 -13.30
N LEU A 161 7.43 -4.31 -12.81
CA LEU A 161 6.58 -3.21 -12.43
C LEU A 161 6.20 -3.37 -10.97
N LEU A 162 6.43 -2.35 -10.17
CA LEU A 162 5.96 -2.25 -8.79
C LEU A 162 5.28 -0.90 -8.61
N VAL A 163 4.02 -0.92 -8.20
CA VAL A 163 3.35 0.26 -7.63
C VAL A 163 3.39 0.12 -6.11
N SER A 164 3.87 1.14 -5.42
CA SER A 164 4.01 1.12 -3.96
C SER A 164 2.67 0.92 -3.25
N GLU A 165 2.71 0.35 -2.05
CA GLU A 165 1.51 0.26 -1.19
C GLU A 165 0.93 1.64 -0.84
N ALA A 166 1.73 2.70 -0.87
CA ALA A 166 1.28 4.06 -0.61
C ALA A 166 0.61 4.73 -1.82
N LEU A 167 0.61 4.08 -2.99
CA LEU A 167 0.14 4.66 -4.26
C LEU A 167 0.75 6.04 -4.52
N ASP A 168 2.06 6.15 -4.31
CA ASP A 168 2.82 7.39 -4.48
C ASP A 168 4.03 7.23 -5.41
N SER A 169 4.45 6.00 -5.66
CA SER A 169 5.66 5.72 -6.42
C SER A 169 5.52 4.45 -7.24
N VAL A 170 6.16 4.46 -8.40
CA VAL A 170 6.22 3.35 -9.34
C VAL A 170 7.66 3.03 -9.63
N ARG A 171 7.96 1.74 -9.74
CA ARG A 171 9.25 1.27 -10.22
C ARG A 171 9.03 0.49 -11.50
N ALA A 172 9.79 0.83 -12.52
CA ALA A 172 9.76 0.20 -13.84
C ALA A 172 11.16 -0.29 -14.22
N GLY A 173 11.28 -1.60 -14.47
CA GLY A 173 12.49 -2.25 -14.93
C GLY A 173 12.40 -2.69 -16.39
N SER A 174 13.56 -2.92 -17.01
CA SER A 174 13.69 -3.38 -18.41
C SER A 174 13.89 -4.89 -18.55
N ALA A 175 14.43 -5.57 -17.53
CA ALA A 175 14.71 -7.01 -17.54
C ALA A 175 13.63 -7.81 -16.79
N CYS A 176 13.18 -8.93 -17.36
CA CYS A 176 12.17 -9.79 -16.73
C CYS A 176 12.19 -11.22 -17.25
N THR A 177 11.95 -12.16 -16.34
CA THR A 177 11.79 -13.58 -16.66
C THR A 177 10.37 -13.93 -17.11
N SER A 178 9.38 -13.11 -16.79
CA SER A 178 7.95 -13.40 -17.00
C SER A 178 7.30 -12.65 -18.17
N TYR A 179 7.95 -11.61 -18.70
CA TYR A 179 7.46 -10.79 -19.82
C TYR A 179 8.59 -10.53 -20.80
N GLU A 180 8.23 -10.26 -22.06
CA GLU A 180 9.14 -9.82 -23.13
C GLU A 180 10.04 -8.66 -22.67
N ASP A 181 11.28 -8.65 -23.15
CA ASP A 181 12.26 -7.61 -22.80
C ASP A 181 11.91 -6.29 -23.48
N GLY A 182 12.13 -5.17 -22.80
CA GLY A 182 11.75 -3.84 -23.29
C GLY A 182 11.54 -2.79 -22.19
N GLU A 183 11.47 -1.53 -22.56
CA GLU A 183 11.27 -0.44 -21.60
C GLU A 183 9.78 -0.13 -21.40
N LEU A 184 9.33 -0.13 -20.14
CA LEU A 184 7.98 0.34 -19.78
C LEU A 184 7.90 1.86 -19.70
N PHE A 185 9.00 2.49 -19.31
CA PHE A 185 9.14 3.93 -19.17
C PHE A 185 10.41 4.36 -19.90
N HIS A 186 10.27 5.33 -20.80
CA HIS A 186 11.41 5.86 -21.54
C HIS A 186 11.97 7.05 -20.79
N LEU A 187 13.19 6.91 -20.26
CA LEU A 187 13.93 8.05 -19.73
C LEU A 187 14.44 8.87 -20.91
N THR A 188 14.33 10.19 -20.84
CA THR A 188 14.99 11.06 -21.82
C THR A 188 16.51 10.81 -21.76
N PRO A 189 17.24 10.97 -22.87
CA PRO A 189 18.69 10.68 -22.91
C PRO A 189 19.48 11.39 -21.81
N ASP A 190 19.10 12.63 -21.47
CA ASP A 190 19.73 13.41 -20.41
C ASP A 190 19.56 12.77 -19.03
N LEU A 191 18.41 12.14 -18.77
CA LEU A 191 18.15 11.39 -17.55
C LEU A 191 18.70 9.97 -17.59
N ALA A 192 18.71 9.31 -18.75
CA ALA A 192 19.34 8.01 -18.91
C ALA A 192 20.85 8.07 -18.58
N MET A 193 21.49 9.23 -18.81
CA MET A 193 22.88 9.50 -18.47
C MET A 193 23.09 9.84 -16.99
N SER A 194 22.10 10.43 -16.31
CA SER A 194 22.17 10.69 -14.86
C SER A 194 21.93 9.42 -14.02
N VAL A 195 21.14 8.49 -14.57
CA VAL A 195 20.98 7.13 -14.06
C VAL A 195 22.27 6.37 -14.32
N ARG A 196 23.15 6.30 -13.30
CA ARG A 196 24.44 5.60 -13.40
C ARG A 196 24.26 4.20 -14.02
N PRO A 197 25.15 3.74 -14.91
CA PRO A 197 25.14 2.35 -15.35
C PRO A 197 25.23 1.42 -14.12
N GLY A 198 24.24 0.56 -13.92
CA GLY A 198 24.10 -0.28 -12.72
C GLY A 198 23.27 0.35 -11.58
N SER A 199 22.72 1.54 -11.78
CA SER A 199 21.61 2.07 -11.00
C SER A 199 20.43 1.12 -11.12
N GLY A 200 19.78 0.84 -9.99
CA GLY A 200 18.58 0.02 -9.97
C GLY A 200 17.46 0.56 -10.86
N PRO A 201 16.35 -0.17 -10.96
CA PRO A 201 15.20 0.22 -11.78
C PRO A 201 14.72 1.65 -11.46
N ALA A 202 14.30 2.37 -12.51
CA ALA A 202 13.85 3.75 -12.39
C ALA A 202 12.69 3.84 -11.39
N THR A 203 12.81 4.74 -10.42
CA THR A 203 11.73 5.07 -9.48
C THR A 203 11.10 6.36 -9.94
N LEU A 204 9.78 6.32 -10.12
CA LEU A 204 8.94 7.35 -10.67
C LEU A 204 7.91 7.76 -9.63
N ASP A 205 7.46 9.00 -9.68
CA ASP A 205 6.34 9.46 -8.86
C ASP A 205 5.03 9.07 -9.55
N LEU A 206 4.12 8.46 -8.79
CA LEU A 206 2.81 8.09 -9.30
C LEU A 206 1.92 9.33 -9.32
N GLU A 207 1.50 9.75 -10.52
CA GLU A 207 0.55 10.85 -10.65
C GLU A 207 -0.89 10.35 -10.60
N CYS A 208 -1.19 9.29 -11.35
CA CYS A 208 -2.52 8.72 -11.44
C CYS A 208 -2.48 7.21 -11.67
N LEU A 209 -3.36 6.50 -10.98
CA LEU A 209 -3.65 5.09 -11.16
C LEU A 209 -5.14 4.90 -11.41
N GLU A 210 -5.47 4.28 -12.53
CA GLU A 210 -6.83 3.90 -12.87
C GLU A 210 -6.94 2.39 -13.09
N VAL A 211 -8.08 1.83 -12.69
CA VAL A 211 -8.41 0.43 -12.99
C VAL A 211 -9.76 0.39 -13.68
N TRP A 212 -9.79 -0.25 -14.85
CA TRP A 212 -10.94 -0.35 -15.73
C TRP A 212 -11.35 -1.80 -15.93
N ALA A 213 -12.63 -2.03 -16.12
CA ALA A 213 -13.23 -3.33 -16.41
C ALA A 213 -14.05 -3.26 -17.71
N PRO A 214 -14.05 -4.31 -18.54
CA PRO A 214 -14.99 -4.39 -19.66
C PRO A 214 -16.43 -4.49 -19.14
N SER A 215 -17.35 -3.78 -19.79
CA SER A 215 -18.78 -3.86 -19.50
C SER A 215 -19.40 -5.20 -19.90
N SER A 216 -18.76 -5.98 -20.78
CA SER A 216 -19.26 -7.31 -21.17
C SER A 216 -19.31 -8.31 -20.01
N THR A 217 -18.66 -8.01 -18.89
CA THR A 217 -18.69 -8.82 -17.67
C THR A 217 -19.67 -8.25 -16.63
N GLU A 218 -20.90 -7.93 -17.05
CA GLU A 218 -21.97 -7.45 -16.17
C GLU A 218 -22.21 -8.37 -14.96
N GLU A 219 -22.07 -9.68 -15.13
CA GLU A 219 -22.18 -10.65 -14.03
C GLU A 219 -21.09 -10.43 -12.96
N ALA A 220 -19.84 -10.19 -13.38
CA ALA A 220 -18.73 -9.89 -12.47
C ALA A 220 -18.92 -8.52 -11.80
N LEU A 221 -19.49 -7.54 -12.51
CA LEU A 221 -19.84 -6.24 -11.93
C LEU A 221 -20.95 -6.37 -10.88
N ARG A 222 -22.00 -7.14 -11.14
CA ARG A 222 -23.07 -7.45 -10.16
C ARG A 222 -22.55 -8.23 -8.97
N ALA A 223 -21.67 -9.21 -9.20
CA ALA A 223 -21.03 -9.98 -8.12
C ALA A 223 -20.22 -9.06 -7.20
N ARG A 224 -19.46 -8.11 -7.79
CA ARG A 224 -18.76 -7.07 -7.05
C ARG A 224 -19.72 -6.18 -6.24
N GLU A 225 -20.81 -5.71 -6.84
CA GLU A 225 -21.80 -4.87 -6.16
C GLU A 225 -22.40 -5.58 -4.94
N LYS A 226 -22.82 -6.85 -5.09
CA LYS A 226 -23.28 -7.68 -3.97
C LYS A 226 -22.22 -7.87 -2.89
N HIS A 227 -20.97 -8.12 -3.29
CA HIS A 227 -19.86 -8.28 -2.35
C HIS A 227 -19.62 -6.99 -1.55
N ARG A 228 -19.73 -5.82 -2.19
CA ARG A 228 -19.65 -4.51 -1.52
C ARG A 228 -20.79 -4.31 -0.54
N GLU A 229 -22.02 -4.62 -0.92
CA GLU A 229 -23.18 -4.53 -0.02
C GLU A 229 -22.99 -5.38 1.24
N VAL A 230 -22.47 -6.60 1.10
CA VAL A 230 -22.18 -7.49 2.24
C VAL A 230 -21.09 -6.92 3.14
N ILE A 231 -20.01 -6.40 2.57
CA ILE A 231 -18.92 -5.77 3.34
C ILE A 231 -19.43 -4.54 4.08
N ASP A 232 -20.15 -3.66 3.39
CA ASP A 232 -20.67 -2.43 3.96
C ASP A 232 -21.69 -2.71 5.08
N ALA A 233 -22.57 -3.70 4.88
CA ALA A 233 -23.47 -4.18 5.92
C ALA A 233 -22.70 -4.74 7.13
N THR A 234 -21.61 -5.46 6.90
CA THR A 234 -20.75 -5.99 7.97
C THR A 234 -20.05 -4.86 8.74
N VAL A 235 -19.52 -3.86 8.03
CA VAL A 235 -18.89 -2.67 8.63
C VAL A 235 -19.91 -1.86 9.44
N LEU A 236 -21.12 -1.65 8.94
CA LEU A 236 -22.19 -0.97 9.67
C LEU A 236 -22.60 -1.74 10.92
N LYS A 237 -22.71 -3.08 10.82
CA LYS A 237 -23.01 -3.94 11.97
C LYS A 237 -21.91 -3.85 13.02
N ALA A 238 -20.64 -3.89 12.63
CA ALA A 238 -19.51 -3.71 13.54
C ALA A 238 -19.56 -2.35 14.26
N LYS A 239 -19.79 -1.25 13.52
CA LYS A 239 -19.95 0.09 14.13
C LYS A 239 -21.10 0.16 15.13
N LYS A 240 -22.21 -0.55 14.87
CA LYS A 240 -23.36 -0.63 15.80
C LYS A 240 -23.00 -1.41 17.06
N VAL A 241 -22.25 -2.51 16.92
CA VAL A 241 -21.79 -3.33 18.05
C VAL A 241 -20.80 -2.55 18.91
N ASP A 242 -19.85 -1.82 18.32
CA ASP A 242 -18.93 -0.96 19.07
C ASP A 242 -19.67 0.14 19.85
N ARG A 243 -20.68 0.76 19.25
CA ARG A 243 -21.51 1.76 19.94
C ARG A 243 -22.32 1.13 21.08
N ALA A 244 -22.86 -0.06 20.89
CA ALA A 244 -23.62 -0.77 21.92
C ALA A 244 -22.73 -1.27 23.06
N ALA A 245 -21.54 -1.79 22.75
CA ALA A 245 -20.52 -2.19 23.71
C ALA A 245 -20.04 -0.98 24.52
N PHE A 246 -19.75 0.15 23.85
CA PHE A 246 -19.40 1.40 24.50
C PHE A 246 -20.50 1.91 25.44
N LEU A 247 -21.78 1.84 25.02
CA LEU A 247 -22.91 2.21 25.87
C LEU A 247 -23.13 1.22 27.02
N GLY A 248 -22.81 -0.06 26.82
CA GLY A 248 -22.81 -1.08 27.86
C GLY A 248 -21.75 -0.80 28.92
N ASP A 249 -20.52 -0.49 28.50
CA ASP A 249 -19.39 -0.14 29.38
C ASP A 249 -19.60 1.18 30.13
N LEU A 250 -20.34 2.11 29.53
CA LEU A 250 -20.73 3.37 30.16
C LEU A 250 -21.85 3.17 31.19
N LYS A 251 -22.80 2.26 30.93
CA LYS A 251 -23.86 1.90 31.88
C LYS A 251 -23.41 0.94 32.98
N SER A 252 -22.40 0.10 32.73
CA SER A 252 -21.87 -0.86 33.69
C SER A 252 -20.87 -0.25 34.67
N GLY A 253 -20.57 1.06 34.56
CA GLY A 253 -19.67 1.78 35.47
C GLY A 253 -18.18 1.43 35.29
N LEU A 254 -17.83 0.65 34.26
CA LEU A 254 -16.44 0.21 34.05
C LEU A 254 -15.50 1.38 33.73
N ILE A 255 -16.01 2.41 33.04
CA ILE A 255 -15.25 3.62 32.69
C ILE A 255 -15.04 4.54 33.91
N GLU A 256 -16.00 4.62 34.84
CA GLU A 256 -15.82 5.41 36.07
C GLU A 256 -14.73 4.81 36.96
N SER A 257 -14.64 3.49 37.06
CA SER A 257 -13.67 2.83 37.96
C SER A 257 -12.19 3.04 37.57
N LYS A 258 -11.86 3.17 36.27
CA LYS A 258 -10.46 3.26 35.81
C LYS A 258 -9.97 4.69 35.57
N MET A 259 -10.83 5.62 35.18
CA MET A 259 -10.43 7.02 34.95
C MET A 259 -10.40 7.86 36.22
N PHE A 260 -11.25 7.57 37.22
CA PHE A 260 -11.27 8.33 38.48
C PHE A 260 -10.31 7.78 39.55
N ALA A 261 -9.94 6.49 39.50
CA ALA A 261 -8.95 5.91 40.41
C ALA A 261 -7.58 6.61 40.33
N HIS A 262 -7.18 7.13 39.16
CA HIS A 262 -5.93 7.88 39.01
C HIS A 262 -6.00 9.31 39.57
N ARG A 263 -7.20 9.91 39.63
CA ARG A 263 -7.39 11.27 40.16
C ARG A 263 -7.39 11.29 41.69
N GLU A 264 -7.94 10.28 42.34
CA GLU A 264 -7.85 10.15 43.79
C GLU A 264 -6.44 9.74 44.25
N GLN A 265 -5.73 8.92 43.48
CA GLN A 265 -4.35 8.51 43.80
C GLN A 265 -3.33 9.68 43.73
N MET A 266 -3.66 10.78 43.05
CA MET A 266 -2.84 12.01 43.01
C MET A 266 -3.20 13.01 44.12
N ARG A 267 -4.30 12.81 44.88
CA ARG A 267 -4.73 13.73 45.94
C ARG A 267 -4.23 13.34 47.33
N GLY A 268 -3.63 12.16 47.48
CA GLY A 268 -3.05 11.66 48.73
C GLY A 268 -1.55 11.92 48.91
N ARG A 269 -0.92 12.72 48.04
CA ARG A 269 0.53 12.94 48.05
C ARG A 269 0.96 14.37 48.38
N ASP A 270 0.07 15.13 49.02
CA ASP A 270 0.44 16.37 49.71
C ASP A 270 0.88 15.98 51.13
N GLY A 271 2.07 15.39 51.20
CA GLY A 271 2.78 15.19 52.45
C GLY A 271 3.00 16.56 53.11
N GLY A 272 2.54 16.68 54.35
CA GLY A 272 2.73 17.86 55.18
C GLY A 272 4.19 18.29 55.17
N CYS A 273 4.43 19.47 54.61
CA CYS A 273 5.68 20.19 54.79
C CYS A 273 5.62 20.78 56.20
N ALA A 274 6.10 20.01 57.20
CA ALA A 274 6.35 20.53 58.53
C ALA A 274 7.36 21.67 58.41
N LEU A 275 6.92 22.90 58.67
CA LEU A 275 7.80 24.03 58.93
C LEU A 275 8.51 23.71 60.25
N LEU A 276 9.83 23.56 60.18
CA LEU A 276 10.67 23.49 61.37
C LEU A 276 10.69 24.90 61.98
N ASP A 277 10.01 25.04 63.12
CA ASP A 277 10.17 26.16 64.03
C ASP A 277 11.63 26.18 64.52
N GLY A 278 12.34 27.25 64.16
CA GLY A 278 13.66 27.57 64.71
C GLY A 278 13.49 28.26 66.06
N GLU A 279 14.14 27.68 67.06
CA GLU A 279 14.19 28.07 68.46
C GLU A 279 14.66 29.52 68.67
N GLU A 280 13.92 30.27 69.48
CA GLU A 280 14.47 31.34 70.34
C GLU A 280 14.68 30.73 71.73
N ASP A 281 15.91 30.79 72.25
CA ASP A 281 16.16 30.75 73.68
C ASP A 281 17.36 31.65 74.03
N ASN A 282 17.09 32.56 74.98
CA ASN A 282 17.96 33.38 75.84
C ASN A 282 19.47 33.46 75.59
#